data_AF-A0A536ZSV4-F1
#
_entry.id   AF-A0A536ZSV4-F1
#
_cell.length_a   1.000
_cell.length_b   1.000
_cell.length_c   1.000
_cell.angle_alpha   90.00
_cell.angle_beta   90.00
_cell.angle_gamma   90.00
#
_symmetry.space_group_name_H-M   'P 1'
#
loop_
_entity.id
_entity.type
_entity.pdbx_description
1 polymer ?
#
loop_
_entity_poly.entity_id
_entity_poly.type
_entity_poly.pdbx_seq_one_letter_code
_entity_poly.pdbx_strand_id
1 'polypeptide(L)'
;HGCDPNCEAIEYDDGRVFICAKRTIRAGEELRYDYRLEYEGRMSRSVQRGFACRCGARCCRGTMLKAVPRRNKGARITSGNKKTVSRRQ
;
A
#
# COMPACT_ATOMS: atom_id res chain seq x y z
N HIS A 1 9.46 -10.31 -1.06
CA HIS A 1 8.52 -9.17 -1.16
C HIS A 1 8.77 -8.40 -2.45
N GLY A 2 7.72 -8.08 -3.20
CA GLY A 2 7.79 -7.14 -4.32
C GLY A 2 6.78 -6.01 -4.16
N CYS A 3 7.22 -4.75 -4.26
CA CYS A 3 6.30 -3.61 -4.35
C CYS A 3 5.59 -3.55 -5.71
N ASP A 4 6.17 -4.16 -6.75
CA ASP A 4 5.55 -4.42 -8.05
C ASP A 4 5.52 -5.95 -8.29
N PRO A 5 4.58 -6.67 -7.65
CA PRO A 5 4.56 -8.12 -7.67
C PRO A 5 3.93 -8.71 -8.94
N ASN A 6 4.41 -9.87 -9.36
CA ASN A 6 3.81 -10.69 -10.43
C ASN A 6 2.82 -11.74 -9.89
N CYS A 7 2.78 -11.95 -8.58
CA CYS A 7 1.83 -12.83 -7.91
C CYS A 7 1.01 -12.10 -6.83
N GLU A 8 -0.14 -12.67 -6.46
CA GLU A 8 -0.98 -12.25 -5.33
C GLU A 8 -1.34 -13.43 -4.43
N ALA A 9 -1.62 -13.14 -3.17
CA ALA A 9 -2.09 -14.15 -2.21
C ALA A 9 -3.62 -14.14 -2.18
N ILE A 10 -4.23 -15.29 -2.46
CA ILE A 10 -5.69 -15.52 -2.42
C ILE A 10 -5.98 -16.52 -1.33
N GLU A 11 -6.90 -16.17 -0.43
CA GLU A 11 -7.45 -17.07 0.58
C GLU A 11 -8.74 -17.69 0.03
N TYR A 12 -8.85 -19.01 0.12
CA TYR A 12 -10.04 -19.77 -0.26
C TYR A 12 -10.88 -20.12 0.97
N ASP A 13 -12.13 -20.54 0.75
CA ASP A 13 -13.10 -20.81 1.81
C ASP A 13 -12.67 -21.91 2.79
N ASP A 14 -11.71 -22.75 2.41
CA ASP A 14 -11.11 -23.78 3.26
C ASP A 14 -9.95 -23.26 4.14
N GLY A 15 -9.72 -21.95 4.15
CA GLY A 15 -8.68 -21.28 4.93
C GLY A 15 -7.27 -21.43 4.35
N ARG A 16 -7.11 -22.01 3.15
CA ARG A 16 -5.80 -22.12 2.50
C ARG A 16 -5.47 -20.88 1.70
N VAL A 17 -4.22 -20.45 1.81
CA VAL A 17 -3.66 -19.35 1.03
C VAL A 17 -2.86 -19.90 -0.14
N PHE A 18 -3.22 -19.46 -1.34
CA PHE A 18 -2.49 -19.75 -2.56
C PHE A 18 -1.84 -18.49 -3.12
N ILE A 19 -0.66 -18.67 -3.71
CA ILE A 19 0.03 -17.62 -4.43
C ILE A 19 -0.29 -17.77 -5.91
N CYS A 20 -1.16 -16.91 -6.43
CA CYS A 20 -1.64 -16.94 -7.82
C CYS A 20 -0.90 -15.93 -8.68
N ALA A 21 -0.59 -16.30 -9.92
CA ALA A 21 0.04 -15.38 -10.87
C ALA A 21 -0.96 -14.34 -11.39
N LYS A 22 -0.58 -13.07 -11.41
CA LYS A 22 -1.40 -11.95 -11.93
C LYS A 22 -1.27 -11.76 -13.44
N ARG A 23 -0.25 -12.38 -14.03
CA ARG A 23 0.11 -12.36 -15.45
C ARG A 23 0.88 -13.63 -15.78
N THR A 24 1.10 -13.89 -17.06
CA THR A 24 2.06 -14.91 -17.49
C THR A 24 3.46 -14.59 -16.96
N ILE A 25 4.12 -15.60 -16.40
CA ILE A 25 5.47 -15.53 -15.84
C ILE A 25 6.35 -16.51 -16.63
N ARG A 26 7.46 -16.03 -17.19
CA ARG A 26 8.41 -16.86 -17.93
C ARG A 26 9.31 -17.63 -16.97
N ALA A 27 9.84 -18.76 -17.44
CA ALA A 27 10.83 -19.52 -16.69
C ALA A 27 12.05 -18.64 -16.34
N GLY A 28 12.50 -18.72 -15.08
CA GLY A 28 13.60 -17.92 -14.55
C GLY A 28 13.20 -16.55 -13.99
N GLU A 29 11.97 -16.06 -14.21
CA GLU A 29 11.49 -14.87 -13.50
C GLU A 29 11.26 -15.19 -12.01
N GLU A 30 11.76 -14.32 -11.12
CA GLU A 30 11.50 -14.42 -9.69
C GLU A 30 10.00 -14.21 -9.39
N LEU A 31 9.42 -15.10 -8.58
CA LEU A 31 8.06 -14.96 -8.08
C LEU A 31 8.04 -13.99 -6.90
N ARG A 32 7.25 -12.91 -7.02
CA ARG A 32 7.16 -11.86 -6.02
C ARG A 32 5.70 -11.54 -5.74
N TYR A 33 5.33 -11.48 -4.47
CA TYR A 33 4.04 -11.00 -3.99
C TYR A 33 4.22 -9.95 -2.89
N ASP A 34 3.18 -9.15 -2.67
CA ASP A 34 3.15 -8.13 -1.62
C ASP A 34 2.66 -8.75 -0.30
N TYR A 35 3.54 -8.76 0.70
CA TYR A 35 3.26 -9.38 2.00
C TYR A 35 2.27 -8.58 2.85
N ARG A 36 2.09 -7.28 2.55
CA ARG A 36 1.21 -6.37 3.30
C ARG A 36 1.35 -6.51 4.83
N LEU A 37 2.60 -6.65 5.31
CA LEU A 37 2.88 -6.92 6.72
C LEU A 37 2.26 -5.86 7.63
N GLU A 38 1.52 -6.29 8.62
CA GLU A 38 1.00 -5.42 9.68
C GLU A 38 1.95 -5.47 10.87
N TYR A 39 2.11 -4.33 11.56
CA TYR A 39 2.99 -4.22 12.71
C TYR A 39 2.18 -3.66 13.87
N GLU A 40 2.05 -4.46 14.93
CA GLU A 40 1.39 -4.06 16.15
C GLU A 40 2.36 -3.25 17.01
N GLY A 41 2.17 -1.94 17.01
CA GLY A 41 2.98 -1.03 17.82
C GLY A 41 3.10 0.37 17.22
N ARG A 42 3.80 1.25 17.94
CA ARG A 42 4.07 2.60 17.45
C ARG A 42 5.05 2.54 16.27
N MET A 43 4.58 3.02 15.12
CA MET A 43 5.43 3.16 13.94
C MET A 43 6.55 4.18 14.19
N SER A 44 7.77 3.70 14.44
CA SER A 44 8.97 4.52 14.62
C SER A 44 9.89 4.45 13.41
N ARG A 45 10.86 5.36 13.29
CA ARG A 45 11.88 5.28 12.24
C ARG A 45 12.74 4.01 12.36
N SER A 46 13.00 3.51 13.57
CA SER A 46 13.75 2.26 13.77
C SER A 46 12.96 1.04 13.31
N VAL A 47 11.66 0.99 13.59
CA VAL A 47 10.75 -0.06 13.08
C VAL A 47 10.76 -0.05 11.56
N GLN A 48 10.52 1.10 10.93
CA GLN A 48 10.53 1.19 9.45
C GLN A 48 11.85 0.72 8.82
N ARG A 49 12.99 1.01 9.46
CA ARG A 49 14.31 0.52 9.01
C ARG A 49 14.46 -0.99 9.18
N GLY A 50 13.93 -1.57 10.27
CA GLY A 50 13.91 -3.02 10.48
C GLY A 50 13.11 -3.75 9.40
N PHE A 51 12.06 -3.11 8.87
CA PHE A 51 11.25 -3.62 7.77
C PHE A 51 11.56 -2.95 6.42
N ALA A 52 12.81 -2.49 6.21
CA ALA A 52 13.18 -1.82 4.97
C ALA A 52 13.00 -2.73 3.75
N CYS A 53 12.33 -2.22 2.71
CA CYS A 53 12.16 -2.94 1.45
C CYS A 53 13.32 -2.63 0.50
N ARG A 54 13.90 -3.67 -0.11
CA ARG A 54 15.00 -3.56 -1.08
C ARG A 54 14.69 -4.25 -2.41
N CYS A 55 13.41 -4.34 -2.77
CA CYS A 55 12.95 -5.13 -3.92
C CYS A 55 13.34 -4.57 -5.30
N GLY A 56 13.89 -3.36 -5.39
CA GLY A 56 14.35 -2.76 -6.65
C GLY A 56 13.25 -2.22 -7.58
N ALA A 57 11.97 -2.30 -7.21
CA ALA A 57 10.87 -1.76 -8.02
C ALA A 57 10.96 -0.22 -8.16
N ARG A 58 10.61 0.32 -9.34
CA ARG A 58 10.60 1.77 -9.62
C ARG A 58 9.76 2.57 -8.61
N CYS A 59 8.63 2.02 -8.20
CA CYS A 59 7.74 2.61 -7.20
C CYS A 59 7.80 1.84 -5.87
N CYS A 60 9.01 1.51 -5.40
CA CYS A 60 9.21 0.86 -4.11
C CYS A 60 8.70 1.74 -2.96
N ARG A 61 7.91 1.16 -2.04
CA ARG A 61 7.42 1.84 -0.83
C ARG A 61 8.51 2.14 0.20
N GLY A 62 9.69 1.54 0.06
CA GLY A 62 10.80 1.65 1.02
C GLY A 62 10.62 0.81 2.29
N THR A 63 9.44 0.23 2.52
CA THR A 63 9.17 -0.70 3.63
C THR A 63 8.27 -1.84 3.18
N MET A 64 8.43 -3.03 3.78
CA MET A 64 7.57 -4.19 3.57
C MET A 64 6.24 -4.09 4.33
N LEU A 65 6.14 -3.12 5.24
CA LEU A 65 4.93 -2.86 6.01
C LEU A 65 3.82 -2.31 5.09
N LYS A 66 2.58 -2.62 5.46
CA LYS A 66 1.39 -2.04 4.84
C LYS A 66 1.48 -0.52 4.94
N ALA A 67 1.22 0.17 3.83
CA ALA A 67 1.24 1.63 3.82
C ALA A 67 0.09 2.16 4.70
N VAL A 68 0.42 2.77 5.83
CA VAL A 68 -0.57 3.52 6.62
C VAL A 68 -0.72 4.90 5.97
N PRO A 69 -1.94 5.36 5.63
CA PRO A 69 -2.14 6.69 5.11
C PRO A 69 -1.51 7.71 6.05
N ARG A 70 -0.60 8.54 5.53
CA ARG A 70 -0.05 9.63 6.33
C ARG A 70 -1.20 10.59 6.63
N ARG A 71 -1.61 10.72 7.90
CA ARG A 71 -2.55 11.77 8.31
C ARG A 71 -1.98 13.10 7.83
N ASN A 72 -2.62 13.72 6.83
CA ASN A 72 -2.18 14.99 6.25
C ASN A 72 -2.09 16.04 7.36
N LYS A 73 -0.88 16.29 7.87
CA LYS A 73 -0.60 17.48 8.68
C LYS A 73 -0.47 18.64 7.71
N GLY A 74 -1.60 19.25 7.34
CA GLY A 74 -1.61 20.51 6.59
C GLY A 74 -2.32 20.49 5.24
N ALA A 75 -3.57 20.01 5.19
CA ALA A 75 -4.51 20.64 4.27
C ALA A 75 -5.04 21.89 4.99
N ARG A 76 -4.48 23.07 4.70
CA ARG A 76 -5.13 24.35 5.05
C ARG A 76 -6.46 24.35 4.30
N ILE A 77 -7.56 24.18 5.03
CA ILE A 77 -8.90 24.43 4.50
C ILE A 77 -8.97 25.94 4.25
N THR A 78 -8.80 26.38 3.00
CA THR A 78 -9.25 27.71 2.62
C THR A 78 -10.77 27.65 2.53
N SER A 79 -11.45 28.30 3.46
CA SER A 79 -12.89 28.46 3.48
C SER A 79 -13.32 29.27 2.24
N GLY A 80 -13.63 28.57 1.16
CA GLY A 80 -14.30 29.13 -0.01
C GLY A 80 -15.66 29.68 0.41
N ASN A 81 -15.80 31.00 0.32
CA ASN A 81 -17.00 31.75 0.64
C ASN A 81 -18.20 31.22 -0.17
N LYS A 82 -19.20 30.62 0.50
CA LYS A 82 -20.48 30.27 -0.13
C LYS A 82 -21.27 31.57 -0.35
N LYS A 83 -21.20 32.13 -1.56
CA LYS A 83 -22.19 33.15 -1.97
C LYS A 83 -23.55 32.47 -2.08
N THR A 84 -24.41 32.78 -1.12
CA THR A 84 -25.85 32.54 -1.12
C THR A 84 -26.47 33.22 -2.35
N VAL A 85 -26.90 32.44 -3.33
CA VAL A 85 -27.81 32.94 -4.36
C VAL A 85 -29.20 32.92 -3.74
N SER A 86 -29.69 34.10 -3.33
CA SER A 86 -31.04 34.27 -2.83
C SER A 86 -32.02 34.07 -3.98
N ARG A 87 -32.90 33.08 -3.82
CA ARG A 87 -34.11 32.87 -4.59
C ARG A 87 -35.03 34.10 -4.42
N ARG A 88 -35.36 34.79 -5.52
CA ARG A 88 -36.52 35.70 -5.64
C ARG A 88 -37.15 35.41 -7.01
N GLN A 89 -38.30 34.73 -6.96
CA GLN A 89 -39.62 35.21 -7.39
C GLN A 89 -39.76 35.15 -8.91
#